data_AF-A0A2N3FHN2-F1
#
_entry.id   AF-A0A2N3FHN2-F1
#
_cell.length_a   1.000
_cell.length_b   1.000
_cell.length_c   1.000
_cell.angle_alpha   90.00
_cell.angle_beta   90.00
_cell.angle_gamma   90.00
#
_symmetry.space_group_name_H-M   'P 1'
#
loop_
_entity.id
_entity.type
_entity.pdbx_description
1 polymer ?
#
loop_
_entity_poly.entity_id
_entity_poly.type
_entity_poly.pdbx_seq_one_letter_code
_entity_poly.pdbx_strand_id
1 'polypeptide(L)'
;MQLRTRTRRLVLASVFVSAVMFATPALAANLYIDANAAAGGNGSAGAPYKTISAAVTASTTDDSLLVAAGTYSESLLVSKRVSILGAGSGVCTIDAQGTGFSAVRFVSGSDGALISGFRITNGVGTTDMNGRMLGGGVFCENASPTIEDCLITGNTSDYGAGIGASSATPVIVGCRIRNNVSGFFGGGLMAMYCSPVVTNCVIDSNTAMNGGGVFYLLSPGAPTITFSTIAFNTGNGVMGAGSTPLIANSVVWGNGDDIGNGATASYSCIEDPDSGIGVVHGAPLFKSQATQDYALTAGSSCIDAADPLASMTTDILGTARPLDGNADSVAALDMGAYEFDAVPPVTSLSPVGAWFAAPVTVELSATDAGGVAGTYYFLGSDTVQLYSNPFIISAEGTTLVSFYSVDLAGGIEETVEVPIGLDFTPPVTTDNAPSTWQSASVLVTLTAEDPLSGVDSTWYALDGGTSAEYDGTAFAVSAEGTTTVTYGSVDMVGNIETTRSAEVRLDLTPPVTTADTAAKYKDGGEISLEATDALSGVDAIFVSLDGAAFEEYVSPIEVTSLGDHTITYYAVDVAGNVEPQSSDDFEVAATDDGLPHTGGELLPLLLAVVCFAGVGVWLRFSGRKTARAGR
;
A
#
# COMPACT_ATOMS: atom_id res chain seq x y z
N MET A 1 85.76 74.44 -27.47
CA MET A 1 85.14 73.14 -27.80
C MET A 1 84.09 72.88 -26.73
N GLN A 2 82.89 73.44 -26.90
CA GLN A 2 81.91 73.65 -25.82
C GLN A 2 80.66 72.79 -26.02
N LEU A 3 80.32 72.00 -25.00
CA LEU A 3 78.99 71.40 -24.81
C LEU A 3 77.96 72.51 -24.54
N ARG A 4 76.90 72.59 -25.36
CA ARG A 4 75.62 73.23 -24.98
C ARG A 4 74.43 72.55 -25.66
N THR A 5 73.63 71.89 -24.81
CA THR A 5 72.15 71.86 -24.75
C THR A 5 71.33 72.23 -26.00
N ARG A 6 70.46 71.31 -26.46
CA ARG A 6 69.14 71.66 -27.03
C ARG A 6 68.06 70.62 -26.70
N THR A 7 67.06 71.14 -26.00
CA THR A 7 65.64 70.79 -25.86
C THR A 7 65.07 69.83 -26.91
N ARG A 8 64.37 68.76 -26.48
CA ARG A 8 63.45 67.99 -27.34
C ARG A 8 62.04 67.97 -26.76
N ARG A 9 61.12 68.31 -27.66
CA ARG A 9 59.68 68.46 -27.50
C ARG A 9 59.00 67.12 -27.21
N LEU A 10 57.98 67.17 -26.36
CA LEU A 10 56.96 66.14 -26.20
C LEU A 10 56.17 66.01 -27.51
N VAL A 11 56.06 64.79 -28.05
CA VAL A 11 55.07 64.42 -29.06
C VAL A 11 54.28 63.26 -28.47
N LEU A 12 52.99 63.50 -28.24
CA LEU A 12 51.99 62.51 -27.84
C LEU A 12 51.91 61.44 -28.94
N ALA A 13 52.26 60.20 -28.62
CA ALA A 13 51.94 59.04 -29.45
C ALA A 13 50.65 58.42 -28.90
N SER A 14 49.55 58.60 -29.63
CA SER A 14 48.28 57.90 -29.44
C SER A 14 48.47 56.43 -29.75
N VAL A 15 48.46 55.60 -28.70
CA VAL A 15 48.43 54.14 -28.83
C VAL A 15 46.99 53.72 -29.15
N PHE A 16 46.75 53.32 -30.41
CA PHE A 16 45.56 52.54 -30.76
C PHE A 16 45.73 51.14 -30.18
N VAL A 17 45.13 50.88 -29.03
CA VAL A 17 44.91 49.51 -28.55
C VAL A 17 43.76 48.94 -29.39
N SER A 18 44.09 48.15 -30.41
CA SER A 18 43.12 47.21 -30.97
C SER A 18 42.78 46.23 -29.86
N ALA A 19 41.59 46.39 -29.28
CA ALA A 19 41.01 45.37 -28.42
C ALA A 19 40.79 44.13 -29.29
N VAL A 20 41.73 43.20 -29.22
CA VAL A 20 41.45 41.81 -29.56
C VAL A 20 40.47 41.35 -28.49
N MET A 21 39.16 41.42 -28.81
CA MET A 21 38.16 40.69 -28.05
C MET A 21 38.53 39.22 -28.17
N PHE A 22 39.16 38.66 -27.15
CA PHE A 22 39.07 37.23 -26.91
C PHE A 22 37.61 36.97 -26.62
N ALA A 23 36.87 36.44 -27.59
CA ALA A 23 35.59 35.81 -27.32
C ALA A 23 35.89 34.69 -26.32
N THR A 24 35.48 34.90 -25.07
CA THR A 24 35.32 33.77 -24.14
C THR A 24 34.45 32.74 -24.85
N PRO A 25 34.83 31.46 -24.89
CA PRO A 25 33.94 30.45 -25.48
C PRO A 25 32.58 30.62 -24.82
N ALA A 26 31.55 30.83 -25.65
CA ALA A 26 30.19 30.83 -25.14
C ALA A 26 29.99 29.49 -24.42
N LEU A 27 29.55 29.55 -23.17
CA LEU A 27 29.19 28.34 -22.46
C LEU A 27 28.06 27.66 -23.25
N ALA A 28 28.18 26.35 -23.45
CA ALA A 28 27.12 25.54 -24.03
C ALA A 28 25.78 25.88 -23.36
N ALA A 29 24.81 26.28 -24.17
CA ALA A 29 23.51 26.73 -23.71
C ALA A 29 22.45 25.64 -23.89
N ASN A 30 21.44 25.67 -23.02
CA ASN A 30 20.23 24.88 -23.18
C ASN A 30 19.18 25.71 -23.93
N LEU A 31 18.75 25.22 -25.08
CA LEU A 31 17.66 25.77 -25.87
C LEU A 31 16.45 24.86 -25.75
N TYR A 32 15.28 25.43 -25.46
CA TYR A 32 14.03 24.69 -25.28
C TYR A 32 13.19 24.77 -26.57
N ILE A 33 12.58 23.65 -26.95
CA ILE A 33 11.78 23.49 -28.16
C ILE A 33 10.45 22.83 -27.83
N ASP A 34 9.33 23.39 -28.28
CA ASP A 34 7.97 22.88 -28.08
C ASP A 34 7.12 23.13 -29.33
N ALA A 35 6.56 22.07 -29.91
CA ALA A 35 5.72 22.16 -31.11
C ALA A 35 4.47 23.06 -30.93
N ASN A 36 4.01 23.22 -29.69
CA ASN A 36 2.86 24.05 -29.32
C ASN A 36 3.23 25.53 -29.07
N ALA A 37 4.52 25.86 -29.08
CA ALA A 37 4.98 27.23 -28.85
C ALA A 37 4.49 28.21 -29.93
N ALA A 38 4.46 29.49 -29.55
CA ALA A 38 4.26 30.58 -30.50
C ALA A 38 5.46 30.70 -31.45
N ALA A 39 5.22 31.24 -32.65
CA ALA A 39 6.31 31.56 -33.58
C ALA A 39 7.20 32.67 -33.00
N GLY A 40 8.51 32.59 -33.25
CA GLY A 40 9.47 33.63 -32.84
C GLY A 40 9.98 33.53 -31.39
N GLY A 41 9.81 32.38 -30.73
CA GLY A 41 10.48 32.10 -29.45
C GLY A 41 12.00 32.25 -29.53
N ASN A 42 12.63 32.45 -28.38
CA ASN A 42 14.08 32.69 -28.26
C ASN A 42 14.85 31.49 -27.69
N GLY A 43 14.19 30.35 -27.48
CA GLY A 43 14.79 29.14 -26.95
C GLY A 43 14.95 29.13 -25.43
N SER A 44 14.45 30.11 -24.70
CA SER A 44 14.35 30.03 -23.24
C SER A 44 13.17 29.16 -22.80
N ALA A 45 13.17 28.65 -21.56
CA ALA A 45 12.06 27.85 -21.04
C ALA A 45 10.70 28.57 -21.07
N GLY A 46 10.68 29.91 -20.94
CA GLY A 46 9.47 30.72 -21.01
C GLY A 46 9.06 31.14 -22.43
N ALA A 47 9.93 30.96 -23.42
CA ALA A 47 9.67 31.27 -24.82
C ALA A 47 10.43 30.30 -25.74
N PRO A 48 10.06 28.99 -25.71
CA PRO A 48 10.76 27.96 -26.47
C PRO A 48 10.64 28.20 -27.98
N TYR A 49 11.59 27.67 -28.75
CA TYR A 49 11.46 27.62 -30.20
C TYR A 49 10.31 26.69 -30.59
N LYS A 50 9.58 27.05 -31.64
CA LYS A 50 8.49 26.21 -32.17
C LYS A 50 9.00 24.98 -32.94
N THR A 51 10.11 25.13 -33.65
CA THR A 51 10.69 24.09 -34.50
C THR A 51 12.12 23.79 -34.09
N ILE A 52 12.54 22.55 -34.34
CA ILE A 52 13.89 22.09 -34.07
C ILE A 52 14.86 22.80 -35.02
N SER A 53 14.49 23.00 -36.30
CA SER A 53 15.33 23.71 -37.27
C SER A 53 15.63 25.16 -36.86
N ALA A 54 14.70 25.86 -36.22
CA ALA A 54 14.94 27.21 -35.71
C ALA A 54 16.00 27.19 -34.60
N ALA A 55 15.91 26.22 -33.69
CA ALA A 55 16.89 26.02 -32.63
C ALA A 55 18.26 25.61 -33.18
N VAL A 56 18.32 24.68 -34.14
CA VAL A 56 19.58 24.27 -34.79
C VAL A 56 20.23 25.46 -35.50
N THR A 57 19.44 26.32 -36.14
CA THR A 57 19.97 27.53 -36.79
C THR A 57 20.55 28.50 -35.77
N ALA A 58 19.83 28.76 -34.67
CA ALA A 58 20.21 29.73 -33.64
C ALA A 58 21.34 29.26 -32.71
N SER A 59 21.48 27.95 -32.54
CA SER A 59 22.48 27.35 -31.67
C SER A 59 23.93 27.63 -32.10
N THR A 60 24.82 27.54 -31.14
CA THR A 60 26.27 27.47 -31.31
C THR A 60 26.77 26.06 -31.05
N THR A 61 28.03 25.81 -31.39
CA THR A 61 28.68 24.52 -31.16
C THR A 61 28.61 24.14 -29.67
N ASP A 62 28.31 22.88 -29.39
CA ASP A 62 28.14 22.26 -28.07
C ASP A 62 26.83 22.61 -27.33
N ASP A 63 25.93 23.40 -27.92
CA ASP A 63 24.61 23.65 -27.32
C ASP A 63 23.75 22.38 -27.25
N SER A 64 22.89 22.34 -26.24
CA SER A 64 21.89 21.29 -26.03
C SER A 64 20.49 21.81 -26.36
N LEU A 65 19.80 21.11 -27.25
CA LEU A 65 18.46 21.40 -27.74
C LEU A 65 17.50 20.41 -27.08
N LEU A 66 16.76 20.88 -26.08
CA LEU A 66 15.80 20.10 -25.29
C LEU A 66 14.43 20.18 -25.96
N VAL A 67 13.99 19.07 -26.56
CA VAL A 67 12.78 19.00 -27.38
C VAL A 67 11.67 18.29 -26.61
N ALA A 68 10.58 19.02 -26.36
CA ALA A 68 9.40 18.50 -25.68
C ALA A 68 8.70 17.40 -26.49
N ALA A 69 7.80 16.66 -25.83
CA ALA A 69 6.92 15.71 -26.51
C ALA A 69 6.06 16.43 -27.56
N GLY A 70 5.89 15.82 -28.73
CA GLY A 70 5.20 16.44 -29.85
C GLY A 70 5.63 15.88 -31.19
N THR A 71 4.93 16.30 -32.24
CA THR A 71 5.29 16.01 -33.64
C THR A 71 5.81 17.27 -34.30
N TYR A 72 7.03 17.18 -34.81
CA TYR A 72 7.76 18.24 -35.50
C TYR A 72 7.79 17.90 -36.99
N SER A 73 6.90 18.54 -37.74
CA SER A 73 6.78 18.37 -39.18
C SER A 73 7.82 19.21 -39.91
N GLU A 74 9.02 18.66 -40.05
CA GLU A 74 10.18 19.33 -40.64
C GLU A 74 11.26 18.32 -41.06
N SER A 75 12.26 18.80 -41.80
CA SER A 75 13.49 18.07 -42.08
C SER A 75 14.68 18.86 -41.56
N LEU A 76 15.62 18.19 -40.90
CA LEU A 76 16.71 18.83 -40.18
C LEU A 76 18.00 18.79 -40.98
N LEU A 77 18.68 19.93 -41.06
CA LEU A 77 20.06 20.04 -41.54
C LEU A 77 20.98 20.42 -40.37
N VAL A 78 21.87 19.52 -39.99
CA VAL A 78 22.81 19.71 -38.88
C VAL A 78 24.23 19.85 -39.43
N SER A 79 24.80 21.04 -39.26
CA SER A 79 26.12 21.42 -39.79
C SER A 79 27.12 21.83 -38.72
N LYS A 80 26.76 21.63 -37.45
CA LYS A 80 27.55 21.97 -36.26
C LYS A 80 27.36 20.88 -35.20
N ARG A 81 28.32 20.71 -34.30
CA ARG A 81 28.22 19.76 -33.18
C ARG A 81 27.25 20.32 -32.15
N VAL A 82 26.06 19.73 -32.04
CA VAL A 82 25.00 20.06 -31.06
C VAL A 82 24.39 18.76 -30.54
N SER A 83 23.77 18.82 -29.37
CA SER A 83 23.00 17.71 -28.81
C SER A 83 21.52 17.98 -28.97
N ILE A 84 20.82 17.16 -29.74
CA ILE A 84 19.37 17.26 -29.97
C ILE A 84 18.71 16.15 -29.16
N LEU A 85 18.02 16.52 -28.09
CA LEU A 85 17.51 15.60 -27.07
C LEU A 85 15.98 15.64 -27.04
N GLY A 86 15.36 14.58 -27.53
CA GLY A 86 13.92 14.39 -27.51
C GLY A 86 13.41 13.84 -26.19
N ALA A 87 12.15 14.10 -25.88
CA ALA A 87 11.48 13.59 -24.67
C ALA A 87 11.24 12.05 -24.66
N GLY A 88 11.69 11.33 -25.69
CA GLY A 88 11.55 9.89 -25.85
C GLY A 88 10.91 9.51 -27.18
N SER A 89 11.41 8.45 -27.81
CA SER A 89 11.00 8.05 -29.17
C SER A 89 9.55 7.56 -29.28
N GLY A 90 8.88 7.30 -28.16
CA GLY A 90 7.44 7.01 -28.11
C GLY A 90 6.54 8.25 -28.19
N VAL A 91 7.07 9.45 -27.87
CA VAL A 91 6.27 10.68 -27.70
C VAL A 91 6.83 11.90 -28.44
N CYS A 92 8.06 11.84 -28.93
CA CYS A 92 8.72 12.92 -29.66
C CYS A 92 9.04 12.45 -31.09
N THR A 93 8.46 13.10 -32.10
CA THR A 93 8.54 12.68 -33.51
C THR A 93 9.09 13.78 -34.41
N ILE A 94 10.08 13.46 -35.25
CA ILE A 94 10.48 14.22 -36.43
C ILE A 94 9.83 13.56 -37.65
N ASP A 95 8.94 14.30 -38.31
CA ASP A 95 8.20 13.84 -39.48
C ASP A 95 8.58 14.68 -40.70
N ALA A 96 9.29 14.06 -41.66
CA ALA A 96 9.75 14.73 -42.88
C ALA A 96 8.67 14.81 -43.99
N GLN A 97 7.48 14.28 -43.73
CA GLN A 97 6.27 14.41 -44.55
C GLN A 97 6.41 13.92 -46.01
N GLY A 98 7.42 13.10 -46.33
CA GLY A 98 7.63 12.61 -47.68
C GLY A 98 8.14 13.69 -48.67
N THR A 99 8.77 14.76 -48.18
CA THR A 99 9.10 15.96 -48.98
C THR A 99 10.28 15.82 -49.95
N GLY A 100 10.82 14.62 -50.14
CA GLY A 100 11.98 14.39 -51.02
C GLY A 100 13.34 14.68 -50.38
N PHE A 101 13.38 14.81 -49.06
CA PHE A 101 14.61 14.97 -48.28
C PHE A 101 14.75 13.86 -47.24
N SER A 102 15.97 13.70 -46.73
CA SER A 102 16.22 12.97 -45.50
C SER A 102 15.51 13.65 -44.32
N ALA A 103 14.99 12.90 -43.36
CA ALA A 103 14.37 13.51 -42.19
C ALA A 103 15.40 14.25 -41.32
N VAL A 104 16.60 13.69 -41.17
CA VAL A 104 17.75 14.33 -40.54
C VAL A 104 18.98 14.16 -41.41
N ARG A 105 19.68 15.25 -41.73
CA ARG A 105 20.93 15.23 -42.49
C ARG A 105 22.05 15.88 -41.69
N PHE A 106 23.07 15.11 -41.39
CA PHE A 106 24.32 15.57 -40.80
C PHE A 106 25.33 15.83 -41.91
N VAL A 107 25.93 17.01 -41.91
CA VAL A 107 26.96 17.40 -42.87
C VAL A 107 28.24 17.84 -42.17
N SER A 108 29.33 17.95 -42.93
CA SER A 108 30.63 18.44 -42.47
C SER A 108 30.50 19.61 -41.48
N GLY A 109 31.16 19.49 -40.32
CA GLY A 109 31.07 20.42 -39.18
C GLY A 109 30.23 19.91 -38.02
N SER A 110 29.46 18.82 -38.21
CA SER A 110 28.63 18.18 -37.18
C SER A 110 29.22 16.91 -36.56
N ASP A 111 30.53 16.68 -36.69
CA ASP A 111 31.20 15.55 -36.04
C ASP A 111 31.00 15.59 -34.51
N GLY A 112 30.57 14.47 -33.94
CA GLY A 112 30.24 14.35 -32.53
C GLY A 112 28.92 15.00 -32.13
N ALA A 113 28.08 15.45 -33.08
CA ALA A 113 26.71 15.83 -32.77
C ALA A 113 25.94 14.62 -32.22
N LEU A 114 24.99 14.87 -31.32
CA LEU A 114 24.12 13.85 -30.75
C LEU A 114 22.68 14.08 -31.20
N ILE A 115 21.99 13.02 -31.58
CA ILE A 115 20.53 12.99 -31.66
C ILE A 115 20.01 11.81 -30.83
N SER A 116 19.12 12.09 -29.89
CA SER A 116 18.60 11.08 -28.97
C SER A 116 17.10 11.21 -28.72
N GLY A 117 16.41 10.07 -28.57
CA GLY A 117 15.04 10.04 -28.05
C GLY A 117 13.96 10.51 -29.05
N PHE A 118 14.13 10.22 -30.34
CA PHE A 118 13.16 10.59 -31.39
C PHE A 118 12.60 9.39 -32.14
N ARG A 119 11.33 9.48 -32.51
CA ARG A 119 10.82 8.80 -33.71
C ARG A 119 11.20 9.62 -34.94
N ILE A 120 11.87 9.02 -35.92
CA ILE A 120 12.28 9.67 -37.18
C ILE A 120 11.60 8.95 -38.33
N THR A 121 10.71 9.64 -39.05
CA THR A 121 9.78 9.03 -40.01
C THR A 121 9.56 9.86 -41.27
N ASN A 122 9.04 9.16 -42.30
CA ASN A 122 8.59 9.73 -43.58
C ASN A 122 9.67 10.51 -44.35
N GLY A 123 10.95 10.22 -44.11
CA GLY A 123 12.04 10.70 -44.95
C GLY A 123 12.12 9.90 -46.26
N VAL A 124 12.54 10.55 -47.35
CA VAL A 124 12.62 9.95 -48.70
C VAL A 124 14.07 9.88 -49.21
N GLY A 125 15.01 10.45 -48.46
CA GLY A 125 16.44 10.46 -48.79
C GLY A 125 16.80 11.67 -49.64
N THR A 126 18.02 12.17 -49.42
CA THR A 126 18.52 13.36 -50.10
C THR A 126 19.20 12.97 -51.41
N THR A 127 18.85 13.66 -52.49
CA THR A 127 19.41 13.38 -53.82
C THR A 127 20.86 13.87 -53.94
N ASP A 128 21.79 12.99 -54.28
CA ASP A 128 23.18 13.32 -54.56
C ASP A 128 23.37 13.90 -55.98
N MET A 129 24.60 14.30 -56.33
CA MET A 129 24.92 14.84 -57.66
C MET A 129 24.69 13.86 -58.81
N ASN A 130 24.56 12.56 -58.53
CA ASN A 130 24.30 11.50 -59.51
C ASN A 130 22.82 11.11 -59.58
N GLY A 131 21.94 11.82 -58.86
CA GLY A 131 20.51 11.54 -58.84
C GLY A 131 20.11 10.38 -57.91
N ARG A 132 21.00 9.94 -57.01
CA ARG A 132 20.73 8.84 -56.06
C ARG A 132 20.17 9.40 -54.76
N MET A 133 19.14 8.76 -54.22
CA MET A 133 18.53 9.19 -52.95
C MET A 133 19.17 8.45 -51.76
N LEU A 134 19.88 9.19 -50.91
CA LEU A 134 20.66 8.65 -49.79
C LEU A 134 20.03 9.00 -48.43
N GLY A 135 20.02 8.03 -47.51
CA GLY A 135 19.68 8.25 -46.10
C GLY A 135 18.25 8.75 -45.89
N GLY A 136 17.26 7.85 -45.95
CA GLY A 136 15.84 8.22 -45.82
C GLY A 136 15.53 8.90 -44.49
N GLY A 137 15.68 8.17 -43.39
CA GLY A 137 15.52 8.70 -42.03
C GLY A 137 16.68 9.62 -41.66
N VAL A 138 17.89 9.05 -41.57
CA VAL A 138 19.11 9.79 -41.23
C VAL A 138 20.13 9.68 -42.36
N PHE A 139 20.71 10.79 -42.76
CA PHE A 139 21.84 10.84 -43.69
C PHE A 139 23.08 11.45 -43.04
N CYS A 140 24.13 10.65 -42.88
CA CYS A 140 25.44 11.07 -42.39
C CYS A 140 26.39 11.30 -43.57
N GLU A 141 26.62 12.56 -43.92
CA GLU A 141 27.39 12.96 -45.10
C GLU A 141 28.67 13.68 -44.70
N ASN A 142 29.80 12.96 -44.69
CA ASN A 142 31.07 13.48 -44.21
C ASN A 142 31.00 14.01 -42.77
N ALA A 143 30.17 13.38 -41.95
CA ALA A 143 29.98 13.72 -40.54
C ALA A 143 29.66 12.46 -39.73
N SER A 144 30.22 12.40 -38.53
CA SER A 144 30.15 11.23 -37.63
C SER A 144 29.38 11.57 -36.35
N PRO A 145 28.03 11.63 -36.40
CA PRO A 145 27.21 11.86 -35.23
C PRO A 145 27.05 10.59 -34.37
N THR A 146 26.59 10.79 -33.15
CA THR A 146 25.99 9.76 -32.31
C THR A 146 24.46 9.79 -32.48
N ILE A 147 23.87 8.64 -32.74
CA ILE A 147 22.43 8.43 -32.89
C ILE A 147 22.03 7.44 -31.80
N GLU A 148 21.21 7.88 -30.85
CA GLU A 148 20.93 7.15 -29.61
C GLU A 148 19.42 7.04 -29.35
N ASP A 149 18.93 5.90 -28.84
CA ASP A 149 17.54 5.71 -28.37
C ASP A 149 16.44 6.18 -29.35
N CYS A 150 16.73 6.10 -30.65
CA CYS A 150 15.85 6.56 -31.71
C CYS A 150 15.05 5.40 -32.31
N LEU A 151 13.80 5.67 -32.67
CA LEU A 151 12.97 4.83 -33.51
C LEU A 151 12.98 5.36 -34.95
N ILE A 152 13.76 4.75 -35.83
CA ILE A 152 13.90 5.15 -37.23
C ILE A 152 13.03 4.24 -38.08
N THR A 153 11.91 4.75 -38.59
CA THR A 153 10.89 3.89 -39.20
C THR A 153 10.07 4.58 -40.28
N GLY A 154 9.55 3.79 -41.23
CA GLY A 154 8.68 4.31 -42.29
C GLY A 154 9.42 5.26 -43.25
N ASN A 155 10.73 5.13 -43.37
CA ASN A 155 11.53 5.94 -44.27
C ASN A 155 11.82 5.18 -45.57
N THR A 156 12.05 5.94 -46.64
CA THR A 156 12.34 5.40 -47.97
C THR A 156 13.60 6.07 -48.54
N SER A 157 14.35 5.36 -49.37
CA SER A 157 15.45 5.94 -50.17
C SER A 157 15.88 4.95 -51.26
N ASP A 158 16.84 5.33 -52.10
CA ASP A 158 17.51 4.37 -52.99
C ASP A 158 18.59 3.58 -52.25
N TYR A 159 19.26 4.21 -51.28
CA TYR A 159 20.37 3.66 -50.51
C TYR A 159 20.28 4.11 -49.05
N GLY A 160 20.21 3.16 -48.10
CA GLY A 160 20.14 3.48 -46.67
C GLY A 160 18.82 4.12 -46.28
N ALA A 161 17.71 3.37 -46.31
CA ALA A 161 16.39 3.95 -46.07
C ALA A 161 16.21 4.39 -44.61
N GLY A 162 16.62 3.57 -43.65
CA GLY A 162 16.71 3.99 -42.24
C GLY A 162 17.84 5.00 -42.05
N ILE A 163 19.07 4.55 -42.21
CA ILE A 163 20.30 5.34 -42.09
C ILE A 163 21.17 5.14 -43.33
N GLY A 164 21.60 6.23 -43.94
CA GLY A 164 22.65 6.24 -44.96
C GLY A 164 23.89 6.95 -44.42
N ALA A 165 25.06 6.35 -44.55
CA ALA A 165 26.33 6.96 -44.16
C ALA A 165 27.32 6.94 -45.33
N SER A 166 27.90 8.09 -45.64
CA SER A 166 28.90 8.25 -46.69
C SER A 166 30.12 9.00 -46.16
N SER A 167 31.30 8.37 -46.22
CA SER A 167 32.56 8.95 -45.74
C SER A 167 32.47 9.45 -44.27
N ALA A 168 31.81 8.67 -43.43
CA ALA A 168 31.48 9.00 -42.04
C ALA A 168 31.84 7.82 -41.11
N THR A 169 31.71 7.96 -39.80
CA THR A 169 31.75 6.83 -38.85
C THR A 169 30.73 7.06 -37.73
N PRO A 170 29.43 7.03 -38.04
CA PRO A 170 28.40 7.28 -37.03
C PRO A 170 28.42 6.20 -35.95
N VAL A 171 28.11 6.61 -34.73
CA VAL A 171 27.90 5.72 -33.58
C VAL A 171 26.40 5.59 -33.37
N ILE A 172 25.90 4.37 -33.37
CA ILE A 172 24.47 4.06 -33.33
C ILE A 172 24.22 3.15 -32.11
N VAL A 173 23.48 3.65 -31.14
CA VAL A 173 23.30 2.98 -29.83
C VAL A 173 21.82 2.94 -29.46
N GLY A 174 21.32 1.84 -28.90
CA GLY A 174 19.95 1.78 -28.37
C GLY A 174 18.85 1.99 -29.42
N CYS A 175 19.19 1.97 -30.71
CA CYS A 175 18.28 2.38 -31.78
C CYS A 175 17.43 1.20 -32.25
N ARG A 176 16.20 1.54 -32.65
CA ARG A 176 15.24 0.65 -33.29
C ARG A 176 15.06 1.11 -34.74
N ILE A 177 15.66 0.40 -35.69
CA ILE A 177 15.65 0.74 -37.12
C ILE A 177 14.76 -0.27 -37.85
N ARG A 178 13.54 0.14 -38.20
CA ARG A 178 12.54 -0.82 -38.68
C ARG A 178 11.57 -0.31 -39.72
N ASN A 179 11.04 -1.21 -40.54
CA ASN A 179 10.04 -0.90 -41.55
C ASN A 179 10.50 0.22 -42.50
N ASN A 180 11.79 0.26 -42.83
CA ASN A 180 12.33 1.18 -43.81
C ASN A 180 12.52 0.46 -45.16
N VAL A 181 12.33 1.18 -46.26
CA VAL A 181 12.31 0.59 -47.60
C VAL A 181 13.32 1.27 -48.50
N SER A 182 14.37 0.54 -48.88
CA SER A 182 15.37 0.96 -49.85
C SER A 182 15.09 0.34 -51.22
N GLY A 183 15.19 1.14 -52.28
CA GLY A 183 15.07 0.65 -53.65
C GLY A 183 16.19 -0.31 -54.07
N PHE A 184 17.39 -0.16 -53.51
CA PHE A 184 18.55 -0.96 -53.90
C PHE A 184 19.27 -1.60 -52.72
N PHE A 185 19.80 -0.82 -51.77
CA PHE A 185 20.73 -1.36 -50.78
C PHE A 185 20.59 -0.72 -49.41
N GLY A 186 20.65 -1.52 -48.34
CA GLY A 186 20.62 -1.04 -46.97
C GLY A 186 19.24 -0.54 -46.59
N GLY A 187 18.31 -1.46 -46.32
CA GLY A 187 16.97 -1.09 -45.86
C GLY A 187 17.07 -0.39 -44.50
N GLY A 188 17.74 -1.02 -43.54
CA GLY A 188 18.03 -0.45 -42.23
C GLY A 188 19.20 0.54 -42.28
N LEU A 189 20.39 0.05 -42.61
CA LEU A 189 21.63 0.82 -42.64
C LEU A 189 22.41 0.59 -43.93
N MET A 190 22.84 1.68 -44.58
CA MET A 190 23.81 1.67 -45.66
C MET A 190 25.08 2.38 -45.22
N ALA A 191 26.22 1.74 -45.42
CA ALA A 191 27.54 2.25 -45.12
C ALA A 191 28.44 2.29 -46.37
N MET A 192 28.72 3.48 -46.91
CA MET A 192 29.64 3.67 -48.03
C MET A 192 30.90 4.44 -47.61
N TYR A 193 32.08 3.85 -47.84
CA TYR A 193 33.37 4.42 -47.42
C TYR A 193 33.43 4.77 -45.91
N CYS A 194 32.73 3.99 -45.08
CA CYS A 194 32.51 4.30 -43.66
C CYS A 194 32.53 3.05 -42.77
N SER A 195 32.86 3.25 -41.50
CA SER A 195 32.94 2.17 -40.48
C SER A 195 32.02 2.51 -39.31
N PRO A 196 30.70 2.32 -39.45
CA PRO A 196 29.76 2.61 -38.36
C PRO A 196 29.96 1.64 -37.19
N VAL A 197 29.65 2.14 -35.99
CA VAL A 197 29.59 1.33 -34.77
C VAL A 197 28.12 1.20 -34.37
N VAL A 198 27.61 -0.03 -34.36
CA VAL A 198 26.24 -0.37 -34.01
C VAL A 198 26.25 -1.20 -32.74
N THR A 199 25.62 -0.69 -31.69
CA THR A 199 25.67 -1.30 -30.36
C THR A 199 24.28 -1.31 -29.75
N ASN A 200 23.85 -2.44 -29.18
CA ASN A 200 22.57 -2.52 -28.47
C ASN A 200 21.36 -2.05 -29.31
N CYS A 201 21.35 -2.41 -30.61
CA CYS A 201 20.33 -1.96 -31.55
C CYS A 201 19.45 -3.11 -32.02
N VAL A 202 18.22 -2.78 -32.43
CA VAL A 202 17.32 -3.69 -33.14
C VAL A 202 17.13 -3.18 -34.57
N ILE A 203 17.56 -3.97 -35.55
CA ILE A 203 17.41 -3.67 -36.99
C ILE A 203 16.49 -4.72 -37.60
N ASP A 204 15.23 -4.37 -37.83
CA ASP A 204 14.22 -5.38 -38.14
C ASP A 204 13.22 -4.97 -39.21
N SER A 205 12.67 -5.95 -39.94
CA SER A 205 11.60 -5.73 -40.91
C SER A 205 11.90 -4.66 -41.97
N ASN A 206 13.17 -4.42 -42.28
CA ASN A 206 13.58 -3.49 -43.33
C ASN A 206 13.64 -4.20 -44.68
N THR A 207 13.38 -3.46 -45.75
CA THR A 207 13.32 -3.99 -47.11
C THR A 207 14.37 -3.35 -47.99
N ALA A 208 15.14 -4.15 -48.71
CA ALA A 208 16.03 -3.72 -49.80
C ALA A 208 16.18 -4.86 -50.82
N MET A 209 16.68 -4.53 -52.02
CA MET A 209 17.07 -5.57 -52.98
C MET A 209 18.27 -6.37 -52.45
N ASN A 210 19.17 -5.73 -51.70
CA ASN A 210 20.37 -6.33 -51.11
C ASN A 210 20.67 -5.71 -49.74
N GLY A 211 20.95 -6.53 -48.72
CA GLY A 211 21.24 -6.05 -47.36
C GLY A 211 20.06 -5.30 -46.76
N GLY A 212 18.94 -6.01 -46.53
CA GLY A 212 17.77 -5.43 -45.88
C GLY A 212 18.12 -4.86 -44.51
N GLY A 213 18.94 -5.57 -43.73
CA GLY A 213 19.43 -5.09 -42.45
C GLY A 213 20.53 -4.04 -42.63
N VAL A 214 21.76 -4.51 -42.82
CA VAL A 214 22.97 -3.69 -42.97
C VAL A 214 23.65 -4.02 -44.30
N PHE A 215 23.89 -2.98 -45.10
CA PHE A 215 24.73 -3.06 -46.29
C PHE A 215 25.98 -2.18 -46.13
N TYR A 216 27.15 -2.68 -46.52
CA TYR A 216 28.40 -1.90 -46.50
C TYR A 216 29.21 -2.03 -47.80
N LEU A 217 29.92 -0.97 -48.19
CA LEU A 217 30.67 -0.92 -49.45
C LEU A 217 31.92 -0.07 -49.35
N LEU A 218 33.06 -0.65 -49.76
CA LEU A 218 34.35 0.02 -49.94
C LEU A 218 34.82 0.76 -48.67
N SER A 219 34.48 0.22 -47.51
CA SER A 219 34.79 0.83 -46.23
C SER A 219 36.26 0.62 -45.85
N PRO A 220 37.03 1.69 -45.53
CA PRO A 220 38.44 1.56 -45.15
C PRO A 220 38.62 0.84 -43.81
N GLY A 221 37.56 0.82 -42.96
CA GLY A 221 37.41 -0.06 -41.82
C GLY A 221 36.12 -0.88 -41.95
N ALA A 222 35.98 -1.90 -41.11
CA ALA A 222 34.81 -2.76 -41.06
C ALA A 222 33.70 -2.15 -40.18
N PRO A 223 32.40 -2.30 -40.52
CA PRO A 223 31.33 -2.07 -39.55
C PRO A 223 31.51 -2.95 -38.32
N THR A 224 31.26 -2.38 -37.14
CA THR A 224 31.25 -3.12 -35.87
C THR A 224 29.82 -3.20 -35.37
N ILE A 225 29.34 -4.41 -35.10
CA ILE A 225 27.98 -4.69 -34.64
C ILE A 225 28.09 -5.53 -33.36
N THR A 226 27.62 -4.99 -32.23
CA THR A 226 27.71 -5.66 -30.93
C THR A 226 26.39 -5.59 -30.16
N PHE A 227 26.07 -6.64 -29.41
CA PHE A 227 24.85 -6.70 -28.58
C PHE A 227 23.59 -6.30 -29.36
N SER A 228 23.51 -6.62 -30.66
CA SER A 228 22.44 -6.13 -31.52
C SER A 228 21.62 -7.29 -32.06
N THR A 229 20.35 -7.03 -32.35
CA THR A 229 19.44 -7.99 -32.98
C THR A 229 19.09 -7.51 -34.38
N ILE A 230 19.51 -8.25 -35.40
CA ILE A 230 19.22 -7.99 -36.81
C ILE A 230 18.31 -9.10 -37.33
N ALA A 231 17.02 -8.82 -37.41
CA ALA A 231 16.04 -9.89 -37.61
C ALA A 231 15.00 -9.58 -38.68
N PHE A 232 14.61 -10.59 -39.44
CA PHE A 232 13.47 -10.52 -40.37
C PHE A 232 13.53 -9.39 -41.40
N ASN A 233 14.73 -9.07 -41.89
CA ASN A 233 14.91 -8.11 -42.98
C ASN A 233 14.84 -8.83 -44.34
N THR A 234 14.37 -8.13 -45.38
CA THR A 234 14.32 -8.69 -46.74
C THR A 234 15.72 -8.73 -47.35
N GLY A 235 16.14 -9.89 -47.86
CA GLY A 235 17.51 -10.10 -48.33
C GLY A 235 18.44 -10.32 -47.14
N ASN A 236 19.70 -9.89 -47.23
CA ASN A 236 20.67 -10.22 -46.19
C ASN A 236 20.49 -9.45 -44.87
N GLY A 237 20.83 -10.10 -43.76
CA GLY A 237 20.96 -9.45 -42.45
C GLY A 237 22.13 -8.47 -42.46
N VAL A 238 23.34 -8.96 -42.74
CA VAL A 238 24.55 -8.16 -42.92
C VAL A 238 25.27 -8.59 -44.19
N MET A 239 25.50 -7.67 -45.13
CA MET A 239 26.22 -7.98 -46.36
C MET A 239 27.02 -6.78 -46.86
N GLY A 240 28.13 -7.03 -47.55
CA GLY A 240 28.85 -5.97 -48.23
C GLY A 240 30.06 -6.46 -49.01
N ALA A 241 30.91 -5.51 -49.42
CA ALA A 241 32.15 -5.81 -50.11
C ALA A 241 33.25 -4.79 -49.77
N GLY A 242 34.50 -5.26 -49.77
CA GLY A 242 35.69 -4.43 -49.55
C GLY A 242 36.19 -4.39 -48.09
N SER A 243 35.47 -5.00 -47.15
CA SER A 243 35.88 -5.19 -45.74
C SER A 243 35.15 -6.38 -45.12
N THR A 244 35.57 -6.80 -43.92
CA THR A 244 34.98 -7.90 -43.13
C THR A 244 34.39 -7.36 -41.83
N PRO A 245 33.06 -7.22 -41.68
CA PRO A 245 32.42 -6.68 -40.47
C PRO A 245 32.73 -7.55 -39.26
N LEU A 246 32.82 -6.90 -38.10
CA LEU A 246 32.92 -7.56 -36.81
C LEU A 246 31.51 -7.64 -36.22
N ILE A 247 30.99 -8.86 -36.07
CA ILE A 247 29.71 -9.11 -35.43
C ILE A 247 30.00 -9.90 -34.16
N ALA A 248 29.61 -9.37 -33.00
CA ALA A 248 29.82 -10.05 -31.73
C ALA A 248 28.64 -9.91 -30.77
N ASN A 249 28.41 -10.90 -29.90
CA ASN A 249 27.36 -10.85 -28.88
C ASN A 249 25.99 -10.49 -29.45
N SER A 250 25.73 -10.84 -30.71
CA SER A 250 24.59 -10.33 -31.49
C SER A 250 23.75 -11.47 -32.02
N VAL A 251 22.47 -11.21 -32.28
CA VAL A 251 21.56 -12.14 -32.93
C VAL A 251 21.32 -11.66 -34.35
N VAL A 252 21.56 -12.50 -35.34
CA VAL A 252 21.20 -12.28 -36.75
C VAL A 252 20.32 -13.46 -37.16
N TRP A 253 19.03 -13.22 -37.39
CA TRP A 253 18.08 -14.34 -37.49
C TRP A 253 16.90 -14.05 -38.42
N GLY A 254 16.46 -15.05 -39.19
CA GLY A 254 15.25 -14.95 -40.00
C GLY A 254 15.37 -13.95 -41.16
N ASN A 255 16.59 -13.59 -41.56
CA ASN A 255 16.82 -12.84 -42.78
C ASN A 255 16.86 -13.81 -43.97
N GLY A 256 17.04 -13.30 -45.20
CA GLY A 256 17.21 -14.17 -46.37
C GLY A 256 18.50 -14.98 -46.35
N ASP A 257 19.61 -14.31 -46.04
CA ASP A 257 20.94 -14.88 -45.75
C ASP A 257 21.53 -13.99 -44.64
N ASP A 258 21.81 -14.56 -43.49
CA ASP A 258 22.08 -13.76 -42.29
C ASP A 258 23.37 -12.97 -42.44
N ILE A 259 24.43 -13.61 -42.95
CA ILE A 259 25.76 -13.02 -43.06
C ILE A 259 26.39 -13.34 -44.43
N GLY A 260 26.52 -12.32 -45.27
CA GLY A 260 27.09 -12.46 -46.62
C GLY A 260 28.60 -12.20 -46.72
N ASN A 261 29.23 -12.73 -47.78
CA ASN A 261 30.57 -12.37 -48.29
C ASN A 261 31.76 -12.46 -47.29
N GLY A 262 31.77 -13.47 -46.42
CA GLY A 262 32.93 -13.75 -45.56
C GLY A 262 33.05 -12.82 -44.34
N ALA A 263 31.95 -12.17 -43.97
CA ALA A 263 31.78 -11.58 -42.66
C ALA A 263 31.94 -12.67 -41.57
N THR A 264 32.51 -12.30 -40.43
CA THR A 264 32.81 -13.23 -39.33
C THR A 264 32.08 -12.81 -38.08
N ALA A 265 31.54 -13.78 -37.35
CA ALA A 265 30.87 -13.55 -36.09
C ALA A 265 31.57 -14.26 -34.93
N SER A 266 31.37 -13.74 -33.72
CA SER A 266 31.84 -14.38 -32.49
C SER A 266 30.82 -14.23 -31.38
N TYR A 267 30.55 -15.30 -30.63
CA TYR A 267 29.55 -15.27 -29.54
C TYR A 267 28.21 -14.71 -30.02
N SER A 268 27.75 -15.20 -31.17
CA SER A 268 26.58 -14.67 -31.88
C SER A 268 25.62 -15.80 -32.25
N CYS A 269 24.33 -15.48 -32.29
CA CYS A 269 23.31 -16.41 -32.73
C CYS A 269 22.96 -16.14 -34.19
N ILE A 270 23.19 -17.12 -35.05
CA ILE A 270 23.02 -17.02 -36.51
C ILE A 270 22.29 -18.25 -37.02
N GLU A 271 21.22 -18.06 -37.80
CA GLU A 271 20.40 -19.17 -38.32
C GLU A 271 21.21 -20.04 -39.29
N ASP A 272 21.95 -19.39 -40.18
CA ASP A 272 22.81 -20.03 -41.16
C ASP A 272 24.03 -20.70 -40.49
N PRO A 273 24.58 -21.80 -41.06
CA PRO A 273 25.70 -22.55 -40.49
C PRO A 273 27.05 -21.82 -40.70
N ASP A 274 27.09 -20.54 -40.36
CA ASP A 274 28.26 -19.68 -40.45
C ASP A 274 29.30 -20.04 -39.41
N SER A 275 30.57 -20.07 -39.84
CA SER A 275 31.67 -20.38 -38.95
C SER A 275 32.08 -19.18 -38.11
N GLY A 276 32.24 -19.38 -36.80
CA GLY A 276 32.74 -18.37 -35.89
C GLY A 276 33.02 -18.95 -34.50
N ILE A 277 33.79 -18.24 -33.68
CA ILE A 277 34.08 -18.67 -32.31
C ILE A 277 32.83 -18.41 -31.46
N GLY A 278 32.33 -19.42 -30.74
CA GLY A 278 31.15 -19.25 -29.88
C GLY A 278 29.85 -18.92 -30.62
N VAL A 279 29.79 -19.14 -31.94
CA VAL A 279 28.55 -18.98 -32.71
C VAL A 279 27.59 -20.13 -32.35
N VAL A 280 26.32 -19.77 -32.12
CA VAL A 280 25.23 -20.72 -31.88
C VAL A 280 24.21 -20.63 -33.02
N HIS A 281 23.57 -21.76 -33.32
CA HIS A 281 22.57 -21.89 -34.40
C HIS A 281 21.18 -22.29 -33.88
N GLY A 282 21.02 -22.37 -32.56
CA GLY A 282 19.71 -22.60 -31.96
C GLY A 282 18.84 -21.34 -32.07
N ALA A 283 17.53 -21.53 -32.26
CA ALA A 283 16.63 -20.39 -32.41
C ALA A 283 16.67 -19.48 -31.17
N PRO A 284 16.66 -18.15 -31.36
CA PRO A 284 16.71 -17.19 -30.24
C PRO A 284 15.42 -17.15 -29.42
N LEU A 285 14.33 -17.81 -29.88
CA LEU A 285 13.03 -17.87 -29.22
C LEU A 285 12.50 -16.49 -28.80
N PHE A 286 12.34 -15.59 -29.77
CA PHE A 286 11.79 -14.26 -29.53
C PHE A 286 10.36 -14.31 -28.98
N LYS A 287 10.04 -13.40 -28.05
CA LYS A 287 8.71 -13.27 -27.42
C LYS A 287 7.59 -13.09 -28.44
N SER A 288 7.76 -12.22 -29.44
CA SER A 288 6.78 -12.07 -30.52
C SER A 288 7.31 -11.30 -31.72
N GLN A 289 7.47 -11.99 -32.85
CA GLN A 289 7.77 -11.34 -34.14
C GLN A 289 6.63 -10.39 -34.59
N ALA A 290 5.37 -10.76 -34.36
CA ALA A 290 4.21 -9.99 -34.83
C ALA A 290 4.12 -8.59 -34.20
N THR A 291 4.61 -8.45 -32.97
CA THR A 291 4.68 -7.16 -32.26
C THR A 291 6.08 -6.56 -32.29
N GLN A 292 7.02 -7.16 -33.05
CA GLN A 292 8.42 -6.74 -33.14
C GLN A 292 9.11 -6.69 -31.76
N ASP A 293 8.75 -7.64 -30.89
CA ASP A 293 9.31 -7.84 -29.56
C ASP A 293 10.29 -9.01 -29.58
N TYR A 294 11.58 -8.66 -29.66
CA TYR A 294 12.69 -9.59 -29.79
C TYR A 294 13.39 -9.87 -28.45
N ALA A 295 12.74 -9.58 -27.32
CA ALA A 295 13.17 -10.13 -26.04
C ALA A 295 13.22 -11.66 -26.12
N LEU A 296 14.23 -12.26 -25.50
CA LEU A 296 14.40 -13.70 -25.46
C LEU A 296 13.34 -14.33 -24.57
N THR A 297 13.06 -15.62 -24.79
CA THR A 297 12.21 -16.41 -23.89
C THR A 297 12.97 -17.62 -23.36
N ALA A 298 12.49 -18.18 -22.24
CA ALA A 298 13.11 -19.31 -21.57
C ALA A 298 13.41 -20.47 -22.53
N GLY A 299 14.63 -21.00 -22.44
CA GLY A 299 15.12 -22.10 -23.30
C GLY A 299 15.81 -21.64 -24.59
N SER A 300 15.95 -20.34 -24.82
CA SER A 300 16.76 -19.80 -25.91
C SER A 300 18.23 -20.16 -25.73
N SER A 301 18.92 -20.54 -26.82
CA SER A 301 20.38 -20.77 -26.79
C SER A 301 21.20 -19.49 -26.74
N CYS A 302 20.55 -18.32 -26.81
CA CYS A 302 21.19 -17.02 -26.69
C CYS A 302 21.41 -16.59 -25.23
N ILE A 303 20.68 -17.22 -24.29
CA ILE A 303 20.74 -16.92 -22.87
C ILE A 303 22.08 -17.39 -22.30
N ASP A 304 22.76 -16.53 -21.55
CA ASP A 304 24.04 -16.77 -20.88
C ASP A 304 25.17 -17.24 -21.82
N ALA A 305 25.10 -16.86 -23.10
CA ALA A 305 25.94 -17.43 -24.15
C ALA A 305 26.90 -16.42 -24.82
N ALA A 306 26.79 -15.12 -24.50
CA ALA A 306 27.67 -14.10 -25.07
C ALA A 306 29.10 -14.14 -24.48
N ASP A 307 30.02 -13.38 -25.06
CA ASP A 307 31.41 -13.28 -24.58
C ASP A 307 31.45 -12.69 -23.15
N PRO A 308 31.94 -13.43 -22.14
CA PRO A 308 31.99 -12.96 -20.76
C PRO A 308 32.99 -11.81 -20.53
N LEU A 309 33.86 -11.51 -21.49
CA LEU A 309 34.83 -10.41 -21.39
C LEU A 309 34.33 -9.09 -21.99
N ALA A 310 33.15 -9.11 -22.60
CA ALA A 310 32.56 -7.90 -23.16
C ALA A 310 32.04 -6.97 -22.06
N SER A 311 32.14 -5.65 -22.30
CA SER A 311 31.69 -4.64 -21.35
C SER A 311 30.40 -3.97 -21.85
N MET A 312 29.27 -4.41 -21.34
CA MET A 312 27.97 -3.73 -21.47
C MET A 312 27.19 -3.90 -20.18
N THR A 313 26.65 -2.80 -19.65
CA THR A 313 26.03 -2.79 -18.31
C THR A 313 24.51 -2.82 -18.34
N THR A 314 23.89 -2.52 -19.48
CA THR A 314 22.44 -2.53 -19.67
C THR A 314 22.06 -2.94 -21.09
N ASP A 315 20.87 -3.52 -21.26
CA ASP A 315 20.29 -3.87 -22.56
C ASP A 315 19.49 -2.70 -23.19
N ILE A 316 18.75 -2.94 -24.28
CA ILE A 316 17.98 -1.91 -24.99
C ILE A 316 16.73 -1.40 -24.23
N LEU A 317 16.29 -2.11 -23.21
CA LEU A 317 15.20 -1.70 -22.30
C LEU A 317 15.75 -1.00 -21.05
N GLY A 318 17.07 -1.01 -20.85
CA GLY A 318 17.74 -0.54 -19.65
C GLY A 318 17.89 -1.62 -18.58
N THR A 319 17.49 -2.86 -18.88
CA THR A 319 17.65 -4.01 -17.99
C THR A 319 19.13 -4.22 -17.70
N ALA A 320 19.50 -4.39 -16.43
CA ALA A 320 20.89 -4.59 -16.02
C ALA A 320 21.51 -5.84 -16.67
N ARG A 321 22.83 -5.79 -16.89
CA ARG A 321 23.62 -6.92 -17.40
C ARG A 321 24.87 -7.18 -16.54
N PRO A 322 25.30 -8.44 -16.35
CA PRO A 322 24.60 -9.67 -16.73
C PRO A 322 23.54 -10.10 -15.69
N LEU A 323 22.56 -10.91 -16.11
CA LEU A 323 21.61 -11.62 -15.24
C LEU A 323 21.84 -13.14 -15.30
N ASP A 324 21.32 -13.88 -14.31
CA ASP A 324 21.32 -15.35 -14.32
C ASP A 324 20.05 -15.84 -15.03
N GLY A 325 20.06 -15.80 -16.35
CA GLY A 325 18.88 -16.08 -17.16
C GLY A 325 18.51 -17.56 -17.22
N ASN A 326 19.48 -18.46 -17.07
CA ASN A 326 19.26 -19.91 -17.09
C ASN A 326 19.04 -20.53 -15.68
N ALA A 327 19.16 -19.73 -14.63
CA ALA A 327 18.98 -20.10 -13.22
C ALA A 327 19.99 -21.16 -12.70
N ASP A 328 21.22 -21.15 -13.19
CA ASP A 328 22.33 -22.00 -12.71
C ASP A 328 23.17 -21.35 -11.60
N SER A 329 22.72 -20.20 -11.10
CA SER A 329 23.40 -19.36 -10.09
C SER A 329 24.66 -18.65 -10.61
N VAL A 330 24.84 -18.53 -11.93
CA VAL A 330 25.94 -17.79 -12.56
C VAL A 330 25.39 -16.81 -13.58
N ALA A 331 25.40 -15.52 -13.22
CA ALA A 331 25.04 -14.47 -14.17
C ALA A 331 26.03 -14.39 -15.34
N ALA A 332 25.53 -14.43 -16.57
CA ALA A 332 26.31 -14.26 -17.79
C ALA A 332 25.55 -13.37 -18.80
N LEU A 333 26.25 -12.92 -19.84
CA LEU A 333 25.67 -12.00 -20.81
C LEU A 333 24.85 -12.78 -21.85
N ASP A 334 23.73 -12.20 -22.24
CA ASP A 334 22.94 -12.73 -23.36
C ASP A 334 23.41 -12.18 -24.70
N MET A 335 23.28 -13.00 -25.75
CA MET A 335 23.45 -12.56 -27.12
C MET A 335 22.26 -11.72 -27.58
N GLY A 336 22.54 -10.61 -28.26
CA GLY A 336 21.54 -9.72 -28.85
C GLY A 336 21.27 -8.48 -28.01
N ALA A 337 20.24 -7.73 -28.41
CA ALA A 337 19.89 -6.43 -27.81
C ALA A 337 19.21 -6.52 -26.44
N TYR A 338 18.78 -7.70 -26.03
CA TYR A 338 18.00 -7.90 -24.81
C TYR A 338 18.75 -8.81 -23.85
N GLU A 339 18.65 -8.52 -22.56
CA GLU A 339 19.00 -9.43 -21.49
C GLU A 339 17.72 -10.12 -21.01
N PHE A 340 17.77 -11.44 -20.85
CA PHE A 340 16.67 -12.23 -20.35
C PHE A 340 16.64 -12.15 -18.83
N ASP A 341 15.59 -11.53 -18.32
CA ASP A 341 15.27 -11.58 -16.90
C ASP A 341 14.23 -12.68 -16.63
N ALA A 342 14.65 -13.70 -15.89
CA ALA A 342 13.80 -14.81 -15.49
C ALA A 342 13.05 -14.53 -14.17
N VAL A 343 13.45 -13.50 -13.42
CA VAL A 343 13.02 -13.25 -12.05
C VAL A 343 12.20 -11.96 -12.02
N PRO A 344 10.87 -12.03 -11.80
CA PRO A 344 10.07 -10.83 -11.62
C PRO A 344 10.49 -10.03 -10.37
N PRO A 345 10.09 -8.75 -10.29
CA PRO A 345 10.34 -7.92 -9.12
C PRO A 345 9.76 -8.50 -7.83
N VAL A 346 10.23 -7.97 -6.69
CA VAL A 346 9.60 -8.19 -5.38
C VAL A 346 9.25 -6.84 -4.76
N THR A 347 7.98 -6.66 -4.41
CA THR A 347 7.48 -5.45 -3.73
C THR A 347 7.17 -5.71 -2.27
N SER A 348 7.53 -4.73 -1.44
CA SER A 348 7.20 -4.68 -0.01
C SER A 348 6.33 -3.47 0.31
N LEU A 349 5.48 -3.61 1.34
CA LEU A 349 4.60 -2.57 1.87
C LEU A 349 5.04 -2.16 3.27
N SER A 350 5.00 -0.86 3.56
CA SER A 350 5.17 -0.28 4.89
C SER A 350 4.03 0.70 5.20
N PRO A 351 3.54 0.78 6.45
CA PRO A 351 3.94 -0.04 7.61
C PRO A 351 3.38 -1.46 7.54
N VAL A 352 4.09 -2.38 8.22
CA VAL A 352 3.62 -3.74 8.46
C VAL A 352 2.86 -3.81 9.80
N GLY A 353 1.62 -4.31 9.76
CA GLY A 353 0.77 -4.45 10.94
C GLY A 353 -0.68 -4.75 10.53
N ALA A 354 -1.42 -5.46 11.40
CA ALA A 354 -2.81 -5.81 11.12
C ALA A 354 -3.79 -4.67 11.45
N TRP A 355 -3.54 -3.91 12.53
CA TRP A 355 -4.42 -2.85 13.03
C TRP A 355 -3.65 -1.61 13.49
N PHE A 356 -4.23 -0.43 13.27
CA PHE A 356 -3.65 0.87 13.66
C PHE A 356 -4.70 1.82 14.25
N ALA A 357 -4.33 2.60 15.27
CA ALA A 357 -5.20 3.58 15.95
C ALA A 357 -5.31 4.96 15.25
N ALA A 358 -4.73 5.13 14.07
CA ALA A 358 -4.72 6.40 13.34
C ALA A 358 -4.61 6.16 11.82
N PRO A 359 -4.96 7.15 10.97
CA PRO A 359 -4.70 7.08 9.54
C PRO A 359 -3.24 6.73 9.24
N VAL A 360 -3.05 5.85 8.25
CA VAL A 360 -1.73 5.30 7.89
C VAL A 360 -1.32 5.80 6.52
N THR A 361 -0.07 6.27 6.42
CA THR A 361 0.61 6.47 5.14
C THR A 361 1.23 5.16 4.69
N VAL A 362 0.79 4.65 3.55
CA VAL A 362 1.30 3.43 2.91
C VAL A 362 2.40 3.79 1.92
N GLU A 363 3.52 3.10 2.06
CA GLU A 363 4.68 3.17 1.18
C GLU A 363 4.92 1.79 0.54
N LEU A 364 5.12 1.78 -0.78
CA LEU A 364 5.53 0.60 -1.52
C LEU A 364 6.99 0.74 -1.97
N SER A 365 7.76 -0.34 -1.85
CA SER A 365 9.15 -0.40 -2.31
C SER A 365 9.39 -1.69 -3.07
N ALA A 366 9.68 -1.57 -4.36
CA ALA A 366 9.98 -2.67 -5.26
C ALA A 366 11.49 -2.78 -5.52
N THR A 367 12.00 -4.00 -5.57
CA THR A 367 13.38 -4.30 -5.93
C THR A 367 13.43 -5.39 -6.96
N ASP A 368 14.34 -5.25 -7.91
CA ASP A 368 14.59 -6.23 -8.95
C ASP A 368 16.05 -6.11 -9.45
N ALA A 369 16.66 -7.22 -9.87
CA ALA A 369 18.04 -7.23 -10.34
C ALA A 369 18.16 -6.66 -11.76
N GLY A 370 17.22 -6.98 -12.66
CA GLY A 370 17.13 -6.40 -13.99
C GLY A 370 16.64 -4.95 -13.98
N GLY A 371 15.86 -4.58 -12.99
CA GLY A 371 15.39 -3.22 -12.73
C GLY A 371 13.87 -3.11 -12.82
N VAL A 372 13.29 -2.21 -12.03
CA VAL A 372 11.83 -2.04 -11.94
C VAL A 372 11.34 -1.00 -12.94
N ALA A 373 10.40 -1.39 -13.82
CA ALA A 373 9.74 -0.47 -14.75
C ALA A 373 8.61 0.33 -14.08
N GLY A 374 7.89 -0.27 -13.14
CA GLY A 374 6.86 0.42 -12.37
C GLY A 374 6.16 -0.45 -11.35
N THR A 375 5.63 0.20 -10.31
CA THR A 375 4.84 -0.42 -9.24
C THR A 375 3.41 0.05 -9.33
N TYR A 376 2.46 -0.87 -9.18
CA TYR A 376 1.03 -0.62 -9.33
C TYR A 376 0.29 -1.11 -8.10
N TYR A 377 -0.81 -0.44 -7.76
CA TYR A 377 -1.64 -0.83 -6.62
C TYR A 377 -3.12 -0.53 -6.86
N PHE A 378 -3.98 -1.18 -6.10
CA PHE A 378 -5.41 -0.92 -6.02
C PHE A 378 -5.95 -1.30 -4.64
N LEU A 379 -7.07 -0.71 -4.25
CA LEU A 379 -7.68 -0.92 -2.94
C LEU A 379 -8.98 -1.71 -3.14
N GLY A 380 -9.09 -2.91 -2.56
CA GLY A 380 -10.28 -3.77 -2.77
C GLY A 380 -10.58 -4.05 -4.25
N SER A 381 -11.78 -3.68 -4.74
CA SER A 381 -12.20 -3.87 -6.14
C SER A 381 -11.95 -2.64 -7.03
N ASP A 382 -11.07 -1.74 -6.61
CA ASP A 382 -10.81 -0.48 -7.32
C ASP A 382 -9.97 -0.64 -8.59
N THR A 383 -9.84 0.46 -9.34
CA THR A 383 -9.04 0.54 -10.57
C THR A 383 -7.54 0.63 -10.24
N VAL A 384 -6.71 -0.15 -10.95
CA VAL A 384 -5.24 -0.12 -10.86
C VAL A 384 -4.69 1.30 -11.02
N GLN A 385 -3.84 1.71 -10.08
CA GLN A 385 -3.13 2.97 -10.02
C GLN A 385 -1.62 2.73 -10.18
N LEU A 386 -0.91 3.66 -10.83
CA LEU A 386 0.55 3.70 -10.79
C LEU A 386 1.00 4.30 -9.44
N TYR A 387 1.86 3.59 -8.72
CA TYR A 387 2.45 4.09 -7.50
C TYR A 387 3.59 5.07 -7.83
N SER A 388 3.33 6.36 -7.65
CA SER A 388 4.35 7.42 -7.84
C SER A 388 4.74 8.11 -6.54
N ASN A 389 3.90 8.02 -5.50
CA ASN A 389 4.10 8.62 -4.19
C ASN A 389 3.35 7.78 -3.13
N PRO A 390 3.76 7.83 -1.86
CA PRO A 390 2.98 7.28 -0.74
C PRO A 390 1.53 7.79 -0.73
N PHE A 391 0.60 6.96 -0.28
CA PHE A 391 -0.83 7.30 -0.17
C PHE A 391 -1.36 7.04 1.24
N ILE A 392 -2.48 7.65 1.62
CA ILE A 392 -3.04 7.56 2.97
C ILE A 392 -4.32 6.71 2.96
N ILE A 393 -4.41 5.78 3.90
CA ILE A 393 -5.66 5.12 4.30
C ILE A 393 -6.17 5.82 5.56
N SER A 394 -7.40 6.32 5.50
CA SER A 394 -8.00 7.09 6.60
C SER A 394 -9.41 6.64 7.01
N ALA A 395 -9.99 5.68 6.28
CA ALA A 395 -11.29 5.13 6.62
C ALA A 395 -11.12 4.00 7.65
N GLU A 396 -11.89 4.07 8.72
CA GLU A 396 -11.98 3.01 9.72
C GLU A 396 -12.48 1.69 9.10
N GLY A 397 -12.03 0.57 9.66
CA GLY A 397 -12.26 -0.77 9.15
C GLY A 397 -11.06 -1.30 8.37
N THR A 398 -11.28 -2.38 7.62
CA THR A 398 -10.23 -3.05 6.86
C THR A 398 -10.21 -2.57 5.41
N THR A 399 -9.07 -2.06 4.96
CA THR A 399 -8.78 -1.79 3.55
C THR A 399 -7.82 -2.84 3.03
N LEU A 400 -8.20 -3.57 1.97
CA LEU A 400 -7.32 -4.53 1.30
C LEU A 400 -6.43 -3.79 0.30
N VAL A 401 -5.13 -3.68 0.58
CA VAL A 401 -4.16 -3.11 -0.35
C VAL A 401 -3.61 -4.22 -1.22
N SER A 402 -3.87 -4.15 -2.51
CA SER A 402 -3.33 -5.09 -3.50
C SER A 402 -2.30 -4.38 -4.36
N PHE A 403 -1.14 -5.00 -4.60
CA PHE A 403 -0.07 -4.38 -5.39
C PHE A 403 0.75 -5.41 -6.15
N TYR A 404 1.38 -4.95 -7.23
CA TYR A 404 2.34 -5.71 -8.01
C TYR A 404 3.27 -4.74 -8.76
N SER A 405 4.44 -5.20 -9.15
CA SER A 405 5.44 -4.49 -9.94
C SER A 405 5.76 -5.24 -11.23
N VAL A 406 6.25 -4.47 -12.19
CA VAL A 406 6.70 -4.93 -13.51
C VAL A 406 8.17 -4.55 -13.66
N ASP A 407 9.02 -5.48 -14.11
CA ASP A 407 10.43 -5.20 -14.43
C ASP A 407 10.59 -4.57 -15.82
N LEU A 408 11.82 -4.16 -16.16
CA LEU A 408 12.15 -3.58 -17.47
C LEU A 408 12.03 -4.57 -18.64
N ALA A 409 12.19 -5.88 -18.40
CA ALA A 409 11.98 -6.94 -19.39
C ALA A 409 10.48 -7.29 -19.61
N GLY A 410 9.60 -6.75 -18.77
CA GLY A 410 8.15 -6.95 -18.80
C GLY A 410 7.67 -8.19 -18.03
N GLY A 411 8.48 -8.76 -17.15
CA GLY A 411 8.05 -9.73 -16.14
C GLY A 411 7.20 -9.02 -15.07
N ILE A 412 6.22 -9.75 -14.54
CA ILE A 412 5.21 -9.21 -13.61
C ILE A 412 5.24 -10.10 -12.37
N GLU A 413 5.36 -9.50 -11.19
CA GLU A 413 5.27 -10.25 -9.94
C GLU A 413 3.82 -10.71 -9.68
N GLU A 414 3.66 -11.76 -8.87
CA GLU A 414 2.33 -12.16 -8.40
C GLU A 414 1.73 -11.05 -7.53
N THR A 415 0.44 -10.76 -7.70
CA THR A 415 -0.22 -9.71 -6.91
C THR A 415 -0.21 -10.07 -5.43
N VAL A 416 0.35 -9.17 -4.63
CA VAL A 416 0.41 -9.27 -3.17
C VAL A 416 -0.79 -8.52 -2.58
N GLU A 417 -1.51 -9.16 -1.66
CA GLU A 417 -2.67 -8.58 -0.98
C GLU A 417 -2.40 -8.47 0.53
N VAL A 418 -2.47 -7.25 1.07
CA VAL A 418 -2.23 -6.95 2.48
C VAL A 418 -3.44 -6.21 3.07
N PRO A 419 -4.17 -6.81 4.03
CA PRO A 419 -5.23 -6.09 4.74
C PRO A 419 -4.62 -5.12 5.76
N ILE A 420 -5.05 -3.86 5.69
CA ILE A 420 -4.72 -2.82 6.67
C ILE A 420 -5.99 -2.48 7.43
N GLY A 421 -6.04 -2.81 8.72
CA GLY A 421 -7.11 -2.44 9.63
C GLY A 421 -6.85 -1.10 10.30
N LEU A 422 -7.83 -0.20 10.28
CA LEU A 422 -7.86 1.00 11.11
C LEU A 422 -8.98 0.87 12.13
N ASP A 423 -8.68 1.15 13.38
CA ASP A 423 -9.67 1.13 14.45
C ASP A 423 -9.52 2.39 15.30
N PHE A 424 -10.55 3.23 15.31
CA PHE A 424 -10.61 4.46 16.09
C PHE A 424 -11.66 4.38 17.18
N THR A 425 -12.41 3.27 17.24
CA THR A 425 -13.58 3.11 18.07
C THR A 425 -13.19 2.33 19.32
N PRO A 426 -13.27 2.94 20.52
CA PRO A 426 -13.03 2.18 21.73
C PRO A 426 -14.06 1.06 21.95
N PRO A 427 -13.71 0.05 22.76
CA PRO A 427 -14.62 -1.04 23.10
C PRO A 427 -15.82 -0.55 23.92
N VAL A 428 -16.83 -1.40 24.08
CA VAL A 428 -18.02 -1.15 24.90
C VAL A 428 -18.14 -2.23 25.97
N THR A 429 -18.04 -1.86 27.24
CA THR A 429 -18.26 -2.79 28.37
C THR A 429 -19.64 -2.68 28.98
N THR A 430 -20.27 -3.80 29.28
CA THR A 430 -21.57 -3.91 29.98
C THR A 430 -21.42 -4.72 31.26
N ASP A 431 -22.33 -4.54 32.21
CA ASP A 431 -22.36 -5.25 33.48
C ASP A 431 -23.73 -5.91 33.73
N ASN A 432 -23.79 -6.81 34.72
CA ASN A 432 -25.02 -7.45 35.20
C ASN A 432 -25.41 -6.99 36.63
N ALA A 433 -24.93 -5.84 37.10
CA ALA A 433 -25.21 -5.37 38.45
C ALA A 433 -26.71 -5.10 38.63
N PRO A 434 -27.31 -5.53 39.76
CA PRO A 434 -28.73 -5.31 40.01
C PRO A 434 -29.03 -3.84 40.30
N SER A 435 -30.16 -3.34 39.79
CA SER A 435 -30.62 -1.97 40.00
C SER A 435 -31.43 -1.76 41.28
N THR A 436 -31.70 -2.84 42.03
CA THR A 436 -32.53 -2.86 43.25
C THR A 436 -31.72 -3.36 44.43
N TRP A 437 -32.19 -3.07 45.65
CA TRP A 437 -31.60 -3.57 46.89
C TRP A 437 -31.58 -5.10 46.92
N GLN A 438 -30.52 -5.68 47.49
CA GLN A 438 -30.35 -7.12 47.61
C GLN A 438 -30.05 -7.48 49.06
N SER A 439 -30.65 -8.57 49.56
CA SER A 439 -30.44 -9.12 50.90
C SER A 439 -29.19 -10.00 51.05
N ALA A 440 -28.40 -10.14 49.99
CA ALA A 440 -27.21 -11.00 49.97
C ALA A 440 -26.14 -10.46 49.00
N SER A 441 -24.90 -10.94 49.16
CA SER A 441 -23.80 -10.66 48.25
C SER A 441 -24.15 -11.01 46.80
N VAL A 442 -23.75 -10.15 45.85
CA VAL A 442 -23.99 -10.36 44.42
C VAL A 442 -22.69 -10.59 43.66
N LEU A 443 -22.78 -11.40 42.61
CA LEU A 443 -21.70 -11.65 41.68
C LEU A 443 -21.88 -10.77 40.44
N VAL A 444 -20.89 -9.92 40.18
CA VAL A 444 -20.85 -9.03 39.02
C VAL A 444 -19.92 -9.59 37.96
N THR A 445 -20.38 -9.61 36.72
CA THR A 445 -19.63 -9.95 35.51
C THR A 445 -19.61 -8.75 34.57
N LEU A 446 -18.50 -8.57 33.87
CA LEU A 446 -18.34 -7.56 32.84
C LEU A 446 -18.24 -8.25 31.48
N THR A 447 -18.87 -7.68 30.46
CA THR A 447 -18.79 -8.15 29.07
C THR A 447 -18.38 -7.00 28.18
N ALA A 448 -17.17 -7.08 27.61
CA ALA A 448 -16.63 -6.09 26.70
C ALA A 448 -16.70 -6.60 25.25
N GLU A 449 -17.14 -5.73 24.34
CA GLU A 449 -17.19 -6.00 22.91
C GLU A 449 -16.50 -4.89 22.14
N ASP A 450 -15.70 -5.27 21.15
CA ASP A 450 -15.12 -4.38 20.16
C ASP A 450 -15.33 -4.99 18.76
N PRO A 451 -15.95 -4.27 17.80
CA PRO A 451 -16.29 -4.84 16.50
C PRO A 451 -15.11 -4.93 15.51
N LEU A 452 -13.95 -4.32 15.82
CA LEU A 452 -12.84 -4.17 14.89
C LEU A 452 -11.56 -4.84 15.40
N SER A 453 -10.68 -4.10 16.08
CA SER A 453 -9.39 -4.64 16.51
C SER A 453 -9.51 -5.67 17.63
N GLY A 454 -10.67 -5.71 18.31
CA GLY A 454 -10.94 -6.62 19.42
C GLY A 454 -10.55 -6.02 20.77
N VAL A 455 -11.01 -6.63 21.86
CA VAL A 455 -10.70 -6.17 23.23
C VAL A 455 -9.33 -6.71 23.65
N ASP A 456 -8.45 -5.82 24.13
CA ASP A 456 -7.15 -6.20 24.72
C ASP A 456 -7.28 -6.49 26.22
N SER A 457 -7.88 -5.58 26.98
CA SER A 457 -8.11 -5.79 28.41
C SER A 457 -9.33 -5.04 28.96
N THR A 458 -9.90 -5.59 30.03
CA THR A 458 -11.01 -5.02 30.80
C THR A 458 -10.56 -4.81 32.24
N TRP A 459 -11.03 -3.75 32.89
CA TRP A 459 -10.66 -3.40 34.26
C TRP A 459 -11.87 -2.91 35.06
N TYR A 460 -11.77 -2.99 36.38
CA TYR A 460 -12.78 -2.48 37.32
C TYR A 460 -12.17 -1.99 38.64
N ALA A 461 -12.88 -1.12 39.34
CA ALA A 461 -12.56 -0.68 40.69
C ALA A 461 -13.83 -0.55 41.53
N LEU A 462 -13.72 -0.82 42.83
CA LEU A 462 -14.81 -0.66 43.79
C LEU A 462 -14.58 0.60 44.63
N ASP A 463 -15.61 1.44 44.75
CA ASP A 463 -15.64 2.66 45.58
C ASP A 463 -14.47 3.63 45.33
N GLY A 464 -14.03 3.74 44.08
CA GLY A 464 -12.89 4.59 43.70
C GLY A 464 -11.54 4.09 44.20
N GLY A 465 -11.45 2.82 44.62
CA GLY A 465 -10.23 2.14 45.00
C GLY A 465 -9.27 1.91 43.82
N THR A 466 -8.24 1.08 44.05
CA THR A 466 -7.28 0.71 43.00
C THR A 466 -7.97 -0.14 41.91
N SER A 467 -7.71 0.20 40.65
CA SER A 467 -8.20 -0.58 39.51
C SER A 467 -7.55 -1.96 39.47
N ALA A 468 -8.35 -2.98 39.24
CA ALA A 468 -7.97 -4.36 39.03
C ALA A 468 -8.32 -4.78 37.60
N GLU A 469 -7.47 -5.64 37.02
CA GLU A 469 -7.76 -6.28 35.73
C GLU A 469 -8.87 -7.33 35.91
N TYR A 470 -9.81 -7.36 34.97
CA TYR A 470 -10.92 -8.30 34.96
C TYR A 470 -10.54 -9.53 34.13
N ASP A 471 -10.40 -10.68 34.78
CA ASP A 471 -9.95 -11.93 34.16
C ASP A 471 -11.07 -12.76 33.51
N GLY A 472 -12.27 -12.18 33.38
CA GLY A 472 -13.48 -12.86 32.89
C GLY A 472 -14.25 -13.64 33.96
N THR A 473 -13.76 -13.69 35.21
CA THR A 473 -14.48 -14.37 36.30
C THR A 473 -15.34 -13.38 37.09
N ALA A 474 -16.53 -13.81 37.52
CA ALA A 474 -17.41 -12.95 38.29
C ALA A 474 -16.78 -12.57 39.64
N PHE A 475 -16.82 -11.29 40.01
CA PHE A 475 -16.34 -10.82 41.32
C PHE A 475 -17.51 -10.54 42.26
N ALA A 476 -17.30 -10.78 43.56
CA ALA A 476 -18.32 -10.58 44.57
C ALA A 476 -18.32 -9.14 45.09
N VAL A 477 -19.50 -8.53 45.16
CA VAL A 477 -19.77 -7.37 46.00
C VAL A 477 -20.48 -7.88 47.26
N SER A 478 -19.87 -7.64 48.42
CA SER A 478 -20.32 -8.19 49.70
C SER A 478 -20.37 -7.17 50.84
N ALA A 479 -20.00 -5.92 50.57
CA ALA A 479 -20.08 -4.85 51.57
C ALA A 479 -21.51 -4.33 51.65
N GLU A 480 -22.04 -4.24 52.86
CA GLU A 480 -23.33 -3.60 53.12
C GLU A 480 -23.28 -2.10 52.78
N GLY A 481 -24.39 -1.58 52.27
CA GLY A 481 -24.51 -0.23 51.74
C GLY A 481 -24.48 -0.18 50.22
N THR A 482 -24.12 0.98 49.66
CA THR A 482 -23.97 1.17 48.21
C THR A 482 -22.50 1.09 47.83
N THR A 483 -22.15 0.09 47.02
CA THR A 483 -20.83 -0.03 46.38
C THR A 483 -20.91 0.48 44.95
N THR A 484 -20.05 1.42 44.60
CA THR A 484 -19.88 1.89 43.21
C THR A 484 -18.86 1.02 42.50
N VAL A 485 -19.27 0.37 41.41
CA VAL A 485 -18.39 -0.39 40.53
C VAL A 485 -18.06 0.49 39.32
N THR A 486 -16.84 1.00 39.23
CA THR A 486 -16.35 1.69 38.03
C THR A 486 -15.58 0.73 37.14
N TYR A 487 -15.79 0.74 35.83
CA TYR A 487 -15.16 -0.22 34.92
C TYR A 487 -14.95 0.36 33.52
N GLY A 488 -14.11 -0.31 32.73
CA GLY A 488 -13.88 0.02 31.33
C GLY A 488 -12.97 -0.99 30.64
N SER A 489 -12.78 -0.82 29.34
CA SER A 489 -11.89 -1.64 28.52
C SER A 489 -11.03 -0.82 27.56
N VAL A 490 -9.99 -1.46 27.05
CA VAL A 490 -9.11 -0.97 25.97
C VAL A 490 -9.05 -2.01 24.85
N ASP A 491 -9.00 -1.57 23.61
CA ASP A 491 -8.87 -2.44 22.43
C ASP A 491 -7.39 -2.80 22.10
N MET A 492 -7.20 -3.61 21.07
CA MET A 492 -5.88 -4.09 20.62
C MET A 492 -4.99 -2.99 20.01
N VAL A 493 -5.52 -1.80 19.73
CA VAL A 493 -4.75 -0.65 19.23
C VAL A 493 -4.61 0.48 20.25
N GLY A 494 -5.15 0.32 21.45
CA GLY A 494 -5.02 1.24 22.57
C GLY A 494 -6.14 2.29 22.67
N ASN A 495 -7.26 2.15 21.97
CA ASN A 495 -8.43 3.00 22.18
C ASN A 495 -9.11 2.61 23.50
N ILE A 496 -9.29 3.59 24.37
CA ILE A 496 -9.83 3.41 25.72
C ILE A 496 -11.25 3.95 25.76
N GLU A 497 -12.20 3.15 26.26
CA GLU A 497 -13.57 3.61 26.38
C GLU A 497 -13.74 4.66 27.48
N THR A 498 -14.86 5.40 27.45
CA THR A 498 -15.21 6.25 28.59
C THR A 498 -15.60 5.39 29.79
N THR A 499 -14.95 5.60 30.93
CA THR A 499 -15.22 4.89 32.18
C THR A 499 -16.72 4.87 32.50
N ARG A 500 -17.24 3.68 32.76
CA ARG A 500 -18.63 3.44 33.16
C ARG A 500 -18.73 3.16 34.64
N SER A 501 -19.95 3.24 35.17
CA SER A 501 -20.22 2.95 36.58
C SER A 501 -21.57 2.30 36.78
N ALA A 502 -21.63 1.33 37.69
CA ALA A 502 -22.86 0.75 38.21
C ALA A 502 -22.89 0.85 39.74
N GLU A 503 -24.07 0.98 40.33
CA GLU A 503 -24.27 0.94 41.78
C GLU A 503 -24.84 -0.42 42.19
N VAL A 504 -24.18 -1.08 43.13
CA VAL A 504 -24.70 -2.28 43.79
C VAL A 504 -25.15 -1.87 45.19
N ARG A 505 -26.41 -2.13 45.52
CA ARG A 505 -27.00 -1.76 46.81
C ARG A 505 -27.33 -3.01 47.61
N LEU A 506 -26.59 -3.23 48.69
CA LEU A 506 -26.79 -4.36 49.59
C LEU A 506 -27.30 -3.87 50.93
N ASP A 507 -28.36 -4.49 51.41
CA ASP A 507 -28.81 -4.35 52.78
C ASP A 507 -28.83 -5.75 53.38
N LEU A 508 -28.00 -6.00 54.37
CA LEU A 508 -27.86 -7.34 54.97
C LEU A 508 -28.48 -7.39 56.36
N THR A 509 -29.03 -6.27 56.83
CA THR A 509 -29.49 -6.09 58.19
C THR A 509 -31.02 -6.01 58.19
N PRO A 510 -31.72 -6.95 58.86
CA PRO A 510 -33.15 -6.83 59.02
C PRO A 510 -33.58 -5.55 59.74
N PRO A 511 -34.81 -5.04 59.48
CA PRO A 511 -35.36 -3.90 60.20
C PRO A 511 -35.54 -4.24 61.69
N VAL A 512 -35.77 -3.22 62.52
CA VAL A 512 -36.11 -3.40 63.94
C VAL A 512 -37.46 -2.78 64.26
N THR A 513 -38.38 -3.57 64.78
CA THR A 513 -39.70 -3.11 65.22
C THR A 513 -39.77 -2.92 66.74
N THR A 514 -40.38 -1.83 67.17
CA THR A 514 -40.76 -1.58 68.56
C THR A 514 -42.28 -1.45 68.68
N ALA A 515 -42.84 -2.01 69.76
CA ALA A 515 -44.22 -1.80 70.15
C ALA A 515 -44.29 -0.88 71.38
N ASP A 516 -45.30 -0.02 71.46
CA ASP A 516 -45.53 0.86 72.62
C ASP A 516 -46.35 0.19 73.73
N THR A 517 -46.16 -1.12 73.90
CA THR A 517 -46.93 -1.94 74.85
C THR A 517 -46.74 -1.50 76.30
N ALA A 518 -47.85 -1.35 77.02
CA ALA A 518 -47.86 -1.17 78.47
C ALA A 518 -48.11 -2.51 79.16
N ALA A 519 -47.44 -2.75 80.30
CA ALA A 519 -47.62 -4.00 81.07
C ALA A 519 -49.06 -4.23 81.54
N LYS A 520 -49.84 -3.14 81.73
CA LYS A 520 -51.27 -3.19 82.04
C LYS A 520 -52.03 -2.05 81.39
N TYR A 521 -53.14 -2.39 80.76
CA TYR A 521 -54.12 -1.45 80.23
C TYR A 521 -55.41 -1.49 81.05
N LYS A 522 -56.15 -0.37 81.06
CA LYS A 522 -57.42 -0.25 81.78
C LYS A 522 -58.55 -0.01 80.77
N ASP A 523 -59.53 -0.91 80.79
CA ASP A 523 -60.73 -0.81 79.94
C ASP A 523 -60.44 -0.75 78.42
N GLY A 524 -59.30 -1.31 78.02
CA GLY A 524 -58.82 -1.37 76.63
C GLY A 524 -57.40 -0.84 76.46
N GLY A 525 -56.68 -1.34 75.46
CA GLY A 525 -55.34 -0.87 75.08
C GLY A 525 -55.22 -0.65 73.58
N GLU A 526 -54.60 0.47 73.21
CA GLU A 526 -54.18 0.77 71.85
C GLU A 526 -52.67 0.51 71.76
N ILE A 527 -52.25 -0.31 70.79
CA ILE A 527 -50.84 -0.65 70.58
C ILE A 527 -50.43 -0.20 69.18
N SER A 528 -49.39 0.63 69.12
CA SER A 528 -48.74 1.07 67.90
C SER A 528 -47.41 0.34 67.70
N LEU A 529 -47.16 -0.06 66.45
CA LEU A 529 -45.86 -0.58 66.01
C LEU A 529 -45.14 0.47 65.17
N GLU A 530 -43.84 0.61 65.41
CA GLU A 530 -42.93 1.41 64.59
C GLU A 530 -41.71 0.56 64.25
N ALA A 531 -41.40 0.46 62.96
CA ALA A 531 -40.20 -0.20 62.47
C ALA A 531 -39.24 0.82 61.88
N THR A 532 -37.95 0.58 62.09
CA THR A 532 -36.88 1.39 61.50
C THR A 532 -35.91 0.49 60.75
N ASP A 533 -35.46 0.98 59.60
CA ASP A 533 -34.38 0.38 58.84
C ASP A 533 -33.37 1.45 58.43
N ALA A 534 -32.08 1.11 58.44
CA ALA A 534 -31.00 2.06 58.22
C ALA A 534 -30.64 2.28 56.75
N LEU A 535 -31.03 1.36 55.85
CA LEU A 535 -30.58 1.34 54.45
C LEU A 535 -31.74 1.23 53.46
N SER A 536 -32.23 0.01 53.18
CA SER A 536 -33.22 -0.21 52.12
C SER A 536 -34.59 0.38 52.45
N GLY A 537 -34.85 0.65 53.73
CA GLY A 537 -36.11 1.13 54.27
C GLY A 537 -37.03 -0.05 54.64
N VAL A 538 -38.03 0.22 55.49
CA VAL A 538 -39.04 -0.80 55.85
C VAL A 538 -40.02 -0.97 54.68
N ASP A 539 -40.24 -2.22 54.26
CA ASP A 539 -41.26 -2.58 53.27
C ASP A 539 -42.62 -2.79 53.94
N ALA A 540 -42.67 -3.63 54.97
CA ALA A 540 -43.90 -3.95 55.70
C ALA A 540 -43.65 -4.38 57.14
N ILE A 541 -44.63 -4.13 58.03
CA ILE A 541 -44.69 -4.67 59.39
C ILE A 541 -45.81 -5.71 59.42
N PHE A 542 -45.60 -6.85 60.07
CA PHE A 542 -46.56 -7.92 60.25
C PHE A 542 -46.81 -8.17 61.74
N VAL A 543 -48.07 -8.39 62.10
CA VAL A 543 -48.52 -8.53 63.49
C VAL A 543 -49.57 -9.61 63.67
N SER A 544 -49.54 -10.26 64.83
CA SER A 544 -50.49 -11.28 65.28
C SER A 544 -50.87 -11.03 66.75
N LEU A 545 -52.17 -11.01 67.05
CA LEU A 545 -52.69 -10.92 68.42
C LEU A 545 -53.20 -12.30 68.86
N ASP A 546 -52.79 -12.75 70.05
CA ASP A 546 -53.22 -14.01 70.69
C ASP A 546 -53.08 -15.27 69.82
N GLY A 547 -52.06 -15.30 68.96
CA GLY A 547 -51.80 -16.43 68.04
C GLY A 547 -52.72 -16.50 66.81
N ALA A 548 -53.35 -15.39 66.44
CA ALA A 548 -54.02 -15.24 65.15
C ALA A 548 -53.04 -15.37 63.97
N ALA A 549 -53.56 -15.38 62.73
CA ALA A 549 -52.70 -15.29 61.55
C ALA A 549 -52.01 -13.91 61.52
N PHE A 550 -50.77 -13.86 61.04
CA PHE A 550 -50.11 -12.58 60.80
C PHE A 550 -50.82 -11.79 59.71
N GLU A 551 -51.08 -10.53 59.99
CA GLU A 551 -51.60 -9.54 59.04
C GLU A 551 -50.63 -8.36 58.96
N GLU A 552 -50.69 -7.62 57.85
CA GLU A 552 -49.90 -6.41 57.68
C GLU A 552 -50.42 -5.30 58.60
N TYR A 553 -49.54 -4.71 59.38
CA TYR A 553 -49.86 -3.62 60.30
C TYR A 553 -50.01 -2.31 59.53
N VAL A 554 -51.26 -1.86 59.38
CA VAL A 554 -51.62 -0.63 58.66
C VAL A 554 -52.18 0.48 59.56
N SER A 555 -52.52 0.15 60.82
CA SER A 555 -53.04 1.07 61.83
C SER A 555 -52.89 0.48 63.24
N PRO A 556 -52.91 1.31 64.31
CA PRO A 556 -52.86 0.83 65.69
C PRO A 556 -53.88 -0.27 66.02
N ILE A 557 -53.49 -1.18 66.90
CA ILE A 557 -54.28 -2.36 67.28
C ILE A 557 -55.02 -2.07 68.58
N GLU A 558 -56.34 -2.19 68.52
CA GLU A 558 -57.24 -2.00 69.66
C GLU A 558 -57.58 -3.34 70.33
N VAL A 559 -57.27 -3.47 71.61
CA VAL A 559 -57.53 -4.66 72.42
C VAL A 559 -58.49 -4.32 73.55
N THR A 560 -59.73 -4.79 73.43
CA THR A 560 -60.82 -4.47 74.37
C THR A 560 -61.28 -5.66 75.21
N SER A 561 -60.83 -6.86 74.88
CA SER A 561 -61.05 -8.06 75.68
C SER A 561 -60.24 -8.00 76.97
N LEU A 562 -60.84 -8.45 78.08
CA LEU A 562 -60.16 -8.56 79.37
C LEU A 562 -59.33 -9.84 79.44
N GLY A 563 -58.15 -9.77 80.04
CA GLY A 563 -57.27 -10.92 80.27
C GLY A 563 -55.83 -10.67 79.87
N ASP A 564 -55.04 -11.75 79.91
CA ASP A 564 -53.66 -11.76 79.41
C ASP A 564 -53.67 -11.90 77.89
N HIS A 565 -52.92 -11.05 77.22
CA HIS A 565 -52.80 -10.98 75.78
C HIS A 565 -51.32 -11.01 75.37
N THR A 566 -51.06 -11.56 74.18
CA THR A 566 -49.72 -11.57 73.59
C THR A 566 -49.81 -10.97 72.19
N ILE A 567 -49.01 -9.93 71.94
CA ILE A 567 -48.80 -9.41 70.60
C ILE A 567 -47.46 -9.93 70.07
N THR A 568 -47.47 -10.55 68.90
CA THR A 568 -46.26 -11.02 68.20
C THR A 568 -46.12 -10.23 66.90
N TYR A 569 -44.93 -9.71 66.61
CA TYR A 569 -44.70 -8.85 65.45
C TYR A 569 -43.30 -9.06 64.84
N TYR A 570 -43.17 -8.73 63.56
CA TYR A 570 -41.91 -8.65 62.82
C TYR A 570 -42.07 -7.73 61.59
N ALA A 571 -40.99 -7.18 61.08
CA ALA A 571 -40.94 -6.39 59.86
C ALA A 571 -40.04 -7.01 58.78
N VAL A 572 -40.26 -6.57 57.55
CA VAL A 572 -39.49 -6.89 56.35
C VAL A 572 -39.02 -5.58 55.73
N ASP A 573 -37.76 -5.52 55.28
CA ASP A 573 -37.22 -4.37 54.57
C ASP A 573 -37.38 -4.49 53.04
N VAL A 574 -37.02 -3.43 52.30
CA VAL A 574 -37.11 -3.39 50.83
C VAL A 574 -36.12 -4.33 50.14
N ALA A 575 -35.04 -4.74 50.82
CA ALA A 575 -34.10 -5.75 50.34
C ALA A 575 -34.60 -7.19 50.54
N GLY A 576 -35.65 -7.38 51.35
CA GLY A 576 -36.24 -8.66 51.69
C GLY A 576 -35.66 -9.33 52.95
N ASN A 577 -34.90 -8.62 53.79
CA ASN A 577 -34.50 -9.14 55.10
C ASN A 577 -35.69 -9.12 56.06
N VAL A 578 -35.80 -10.18 56.86
CA VAL A 578 -36.90 -10.39 57.80
C VAL A 578 -36.33 -10.43 59.21
N GLU A 579 -36.87 -9.58 60.10
CA GLU A 579 -36.43 -9.60 61.50
C GLU A 579 -36.97 -10.83 62.25
N PRO A 580 -36.29 -11.29 63.32
CA PRO A 580 -36.86 -12.30 64.21
C PRO A 580 -38.15 -11.80 64.85
N GLN A 581 -39.14 -12.68 64.97
CA GLN A 581 -40.40 -12.37 65.65
C GLN A 581 -40.15 -11.97 67.11
N SER A 582 -40.66 -10.81 67.49
CA SER A 582 -40.69 -10.33 68.87
C SER A 582 -42.09 -10.51 69.46
N SER A 583 -42.20 -10.58 70.79
CA SER A 583 -43.50 -10.67 71.45
C SER A 583 -43.51 -9.94 72.78
N ASP A 584 -44.61 -9.25 73.05
CA ASP A 584 -44.88 -8.56 74.30
C ASP A 584 -46.17 -9.12 74.93
N ASP A 585 -46.10 -9.40 76.23
CA ASP A 585 -47.24 -9.83 77.03
C ASP A 585 -47.80 -8.64 77.83
N PHE A 586 -49.13 -8.48 77.83
CA PHE A 586 -49.81 -7.43 78.58
C PHE A 586 -51.16 -7.90 79.14
N GLU A 587 -51.63 -7.26 80.21
CA GLU A 587 -52.93 -7.54 80.81
C GLU A 587 -53.90 -6.37 80.56
N VAL A 588 -55.10 -6.67 80.07
CA VAL A 588 -56.22 -5.71 80.05
C VAL A 588 -57.15 -6.02 81.22
N ALA A 589 -57.19 -5.10 82.20
CA ALA A 589 -57.99 -5.25 83.41
C ALA A 589 -59.18 -4.28 83.42
N ALA A 590 -60.28 -4.70 84.05
CA ALA A 590 -61.44 -3.86 84.30
C ALA A 590 -61.14 -2.84 85.42
N THR A 591 -61.77 -1.67 85.36
CA THR A 591 -61.75 -0.72 86.48
C THR A 591 -62.35 -1.34 87.76
N ASP A 592 -61.57 -1.41 88.85
CA ASP A 592 -62.09 -1.72 90.20
C ASP A 592 -62.78 -0.47 90.77
N ASP A 593 -64.09 -0.54 90.91
CA ASP A 593 -64.98 0.53 91.40
C ASP A 593 -65.06 0.63 92.94
N GLY A 594 -64.17 -0.05 93.67
CA GLY A 594 -63.81 0.33 95.04
C GLY A 594 -64.90 0.12 96.09
N LEU A 595 -65.71 -0.93 95.98
CA LEU A 595 -66.67 -1.33 97.02
C LEU A 595 -66.13 -2.50 97.87
N PRO A 596 -66.03 -2.36 99.21
CA PRO A 596 -65.44 -3.38 100.06
C PRO A 596 -66.46 -4.46 100.44
N HIS A 597 -66.11 -5.73 100.25
CA HIS A 597 -66.83 -6.84 100.87
C HIS A 597 -65.98 -7.46 101.98
N THR A 598 -66.39 -7.18 103.22
CA THR A 598 -65.93 -7.80 104.46
C THR A 598 -66.36 -9.27 104.55
N GLY A 599 -65.54 -10.08 105.22
CA GLY A 599 -65.66 -11.54 105.43
C GLY A 599 -66.99 -12.03 106.02
N GLY A 600 -67.24 -13.32 106.22
CA GLY A 600 -66.43 -14.53 106.18
C GLY A 600 -67.28 -15.65 106.81
N GLU A 601 -66.70 -16.85 106.87
CA GLU A 601 -67.12 -18.03 107.65
C GLU A 601 -67.95 -19.16 106.99
N LEU A 602 -67.55 -20.35 107.44
CA LEU A 602 -67.74 -21.71 106.96
C LEU A 602 -69.03 -22.39 107.47
N LEU A 603 -69.60 -23.30 106.66
CA LEU A 603 -70.31 -24.60 106.89
C LEU A 603 -71.21 -24.80 108.15
N PRO A 604 -72.23 -25.73 108.19
CA PRO A 604 -72.39 -27.00 107.44
C PRO A 604 -73.85 -27.51 107.11
N LEU A 605 -73.94 -28.68 106.41
CA LEU A 605 -74.99 -29.76 106.38
C LEU A 605 -76.47 -29.43 105.98
N LEU A 606 -77.30 -30.24 105.28
CA LEU A 606 -77.30 -31.60 104.66
C LEU A 606 -78.65 -31.80 103.87
N LEU A 607 -78.76 -32.89 103.06
CA LEU A 607 -79.92 -33.58 102.41
C LEU A 607 -80.29 -33.18 100.95
N ALA A 608 -79.91 -33.94 99.92
CA ALA A 608 -80.54 -35.13 99.28
C ALA A 608 -81.53 -34.75 98.13
N VAL A 609 -81.51 -35.31 96.91
CA VAL A 609 -81.90 -36.68 96.51
C VAL A 609 -81.65 -36.91 94.98
N VAL A 610 -80.91 -38.00 94.63
CA VAL A 610 -81.15 -39.08 93.61
C VAL A 610 -81.30 -38.71 92.10
N CYS A 611 -80.69 -39.37 91.09
CA CYS A 611 -80.59 -40.81 90.70
C CYS A 611 -79.44 -41.03 89.66
N PHE A 612 -78.49 -41.97 89.85
CA PHE A 612 -78.35 -43.34 89.24
C PHE A 612 -78.26 -43.42 87.69
N ALA A 613 -77.44 -44.25 87.04
CA ALA A 613 -76.61 -45.43 87.37
C ALA A 613 -75.48 -45.57 86.30
N GLY A 614 -74.25 -46.00 86.60
CA GLY A 614 -73.79 -47.42 86.69
C GLY A 614 -73.27 -47.90 85.31
N VAL A 615 -72.21 -48.68 85.08
CA VAL A 615 -71.25 -49.55 85.79
C VAL A 615 -70.09 -49.71 84.76
N GLY A 616 -68.80 -49.54 85.06
CA GLY A 616 -67.89 -50.54 85.64
C GLY A 616 -67.25 -51.50 84.61
N VAL A 617 -65.92 -51.67 84.74
CA VAL A 617 -65.08 -52.86 84.41
C VAL A 617 -64.03 -52.74 83.26
N TRP A 618 -62.77 -52.72 83.73
CA TRP A 618 -61.52 -53.36 83.27
C TRP A 618 -61.54 -54.34 82.06
N LEU A 619 -60.63 -54.18 81.08
CA LEU A 619 -59.55 -55.14 80.71
C LEU A 619 -58.91 -54.89 79.32
N ARG A 620 -57.57 -54.99 79.32
CA ARG A 620 -56.57 -55.26 78.27
C ARG A 620 -57.08 -55.74 76.89
N PHE A 621 -56.44 -55.30 75.79
CA PHE A 621 -55.26 -55.95 75.16
C PHE A 621 -54.88 -55.27 73.82
N SER A 622 -53.57 -55.29 73.53
CA SER A 622 -52.91 -55.35 72.20
C SER A 622 -53.32 -54.34 71.11
N GLY A 623 -52.41 -53.61 70.46
CA GLY A 623 -50.98 -53.72 70.38
C GLY A 623 -50.52 -53.30 68.98
N ARG A 624 -49.20 -53.11 68.86
CA ARG A 624 -48.40 -53.14 67.63
C ARG A 624 -48.69 -52.01 66.64
N LYS A 625 -47.74 -51.12 66.42
CA LYS A 625 -46.53 -51.26 65.55
C LYS A 625 -46.69 -50.07 64.59
N THR A 626 -45.69 -49.34 64.15
CA THR A 626 -44.26 -49.58 63.95
C THR A 626 -43.73 -48.18 63.61
N ALA A 627 -42.62 -47.75 64.21
CA ALA A 627 -41.29 -47.74 63.60
C ALA A 627 -41.16 -46.64 62.52
N ARG A 628 -40.07 -45.89 62.37
CA ARG A 628 -38.74 -45.78 62.98
C ARG A 628 -38.08 -44.73 62.06
N ALA A 629 -37.71 -43.57 62.59
CA ALA A 629 -36.34 -43.24 62.98
C ALA A 629 -35.28 -43.35 61.87
N GLY A 630 -34.44 -42.33 61.81
CA GLY A 630 -33.14 -42.33 61.17
C GLY A 630 -33.16 -41.60 59.83
N ARG A 631 -32.30 -40.63 59.59
CA ARG A 631 -31.10 -40.23 60.32
C ARG A 631 -30.65 -38.86 59.81
#